data_AF-T0YFZ0-F1
#
_entry.id   AF-T0YFZ0-F1
#
_cell.length_a   1.000
_cell.length_b   1.000
_cell.length_c   1.000
_cell.angle_alpha   90.00
_cell.angle_beta   90.00
_cell.angle_gamma   90.00
#
_symmetry.space_group_name_H-M   'P 1'
#
loop_
_entity.id
_entity.type
_entity.pdbx_description
1 polymer ?
#
loop_
_entity_poly.entity_id
_entity_poly.type
_entity_poly.pdbx_seq_one_letter_code
_entity_poly.pdbx_strand_id
1 'polypeptide(L)'
;LALVATIMFFGVVLSTRVQLTLAMISVTVVLIFSIVVIVKSGGLHHVATGFSPSSSPTHWKGILFGVLYGVLLFTGFETSANLGEETEHPQRNIPRAVLISVLAIAGFYVIGSFAQVAGYHFNLHVLGKNAGAPLFGLAGPTSAGGYASVWIRRLVELVVVL
;
A
#
# COMPACT_ATOMS: atom_id res chain seq x y z
N LEU A 1 -23.99 23.73 -23.53
CA LEU A 1 -23.80 22.26 -23.41
C LEU A 1 -22.50 21.80 -24.04
N ALA A 2 -22.28 21.99 -25.36
CA ALA A 2 -21.02 21.57 -26.01
C ALA A 2 -19.75 22.17 -25.38
N LEU A 3 -19.74 23.48 -25.10
CA LEU A 3 -18.59 24.16 -24.48
C LEU A 3 -18.27 23.62 -23.06
N VAL A 4 -19.31 23.34 -22.27
CA VAL A 4 -19.18 22.74 -20.93
C VAL A 4 -18.64 21.31 -21.03
N ALA A 5 -19.17 20.50 -21.96
CA ALA A 5 -18.70 19.14 -22.20
C ALA A 5 -17.22 19.09 -22.63
N THR A 6 -16.79 20.00 -23.50
CA THR A 6 -15.39 20.09 -23.91
C THR A 6 -14.46 20.44 -22.74
N ILE A 7 -14.84 21.43 -21.92
CA ILE A 7 -14.05 21.80 -20.72
C ILE A 7 -13.98 20.63 -19.74
N MET A 8 -15.10 19.92 -19.51
CA MET A 8 -15.12 18.76 -18.62
C MET A 8 -14.28 17.60 -19.17
N PHE A 9 -14.34 17.30 -20.46
CA PHE A 9 -13.58 16.21 -21.06
C PHE A 9 -12.06 16.44 -20.93
N PHE A 10 -11.57 17.63 -21.28
CA PHE A 10 -10.15 17.97 -21.10
C PHE A 10 -9.75 18.00 -19.63
N GLY A 11 -10.63 18.51 -18.76
CA GLY A 11 -10.41 18.52 -17.31
C GLY A 11 -10.28 17.11 -16.72
N VAL A 12 -11.17 16.19 -17.09
CA VAL A 12 -11.17 14.80 -16.60
C VAL A 12 -9.95 14.04 -17.09
N VAL A 13 -9.63 14.09 -18.39
CA VAL A 13 -8.44 13.36 -18.90
C VAL A 13 -7.16 13.87 -18.25
N LEU A 14 -7.00 15.18 -18.08
CA LEU A 14 -5.85 15.75 -17.39
C LEU A 14 -5.83 15.34 -15.91
N SER A 15 -6.96 15.45 -15.22
CA SER A 15 -7.10 15.09 -13.81
C SER A 15 -6.78 13.61 -13.56
N THR A 16 -7.36 12.69 -14.34
CA THR A 16 -7.12 11.25 -14.21
C THR A 16 -5.66 10.90 -14.49
N ARG A 17 -5.03 11.48 -15.51
CA ARG A 17 -3.61 11.23 -15.80
C ARG A 17 -2.69 11.72 -14.69
N VAL A 18 -2.95 12.91 -14.16
CA VAL A 18 -2.18 13.46 -13.03
C VAL A 18 -2.37 12.60 -11.79
N GLN A 19 -3.61 12.22 -11.48
CA GLN A 19 -3.93 11.37 -10.33
C GLN A 19 -3.25 10.00 -10.43
N LEU A 20 -3.32 9.35 -11.59
CA LEU A 20 -2.62 8.08 -11.83
C LEU A 20 -1.10 8.23 -11.70
N THR A 21 -0.53 9.33 -12.22
CA THR A 21 0.92 9.57 -12.14
C THR A 21 1.36 9.75 -10.68
N LEU A 22 0.63 10.55 -9.91
CA LEU A 22 0.89 10.77 -8.48
C LEU A 22 0.72 9.47 -7.69
N ALA A 23 -0.33 8.70 -7.95
CA ALA A 23 -0.55 7.39 -7.31
C ALA A 23 0.61 6.43 -7.61
N MET A 24 1.08 6.34 -8.86
CA MET A 24 2.20 5.49 -9.25
C MET A 24 3.52 5.90 -8.60
N ILE A 25 3.80 7.21 -8.52
CA ILE A 25 4.95 7.73 -7.78
C ILE A 25 4.84 7.31 -6.31
N SER A 26 3.66 7.43 -5.72
CA SER A 26 3.43 7.15 -4.31
C SER A 26 3.64 5.69 -3.96
N VAL A 27 3.02 4.80 -4.74
CA VAL A 27 3.22 3.35 -4.61
C VAL A 27 4.70 2.99 -4.76
N THR A 28 5.38 3.58 -5.74
CA THR A 28 6.80 3.30 -6.01
C THR A 28 7.70 3.72 -4.85
N VAL A 29 7.53 4.93 -4.33
CA VAL A 29 8.31 5.44 -3.19
C VAL A 29 8.09 4.58 -1.95
N VAL A 30 6.82 4.25 -1.64
CA VAL A 30 6.47 3.41 -0.48
C VAL A 30 7.03 2.00 -0.64
N LEU A 31 6.97 1.42 -1.83
CA LEU A 31 7.50 0.09 -2.11
C LEU A 31 9.02 0.04 -1.96
N ILE A 32 9.74 1.00 -2.55
CA ILE A 32 11.20 1.10 -2.41
C ILE A 32 11.57 1.26 -0.93
N PHE A 33 10.88 2.15 -0.21
CA PHE A 33 11.15 2.38 1.20
C PHE A 33 10.89 1.11 2.05
N SER A 34 9.80 0.39 1.78
CA SER A 34 9.49 -0.88 2.44
C SER A 34 10.59 -1.92 2.22
N ILE A 35 11.11 -2.05 1.00
CA ILE A 35 12.23 -2.94 0.68
C ILE A 35 13.49 -2.53 1.46
N VAL A 36 13.81 -1.24 1.52
CA VAL A 36 14.96 -0.73 2.28
C VAL A 36 14.85 -1.08 3.76
N VAL A 37 13.67 -0.95 4.36
CA VAL A 37 13.41 -1.33 5.76
C VAL A 37 13.63 -2.83 5.96
N ILE A 38 13.09 -3.68 5.08
CA ILE A 38 13.24 -5.13 5.17
C ILE A 38 14.71 -5.55 5.15
N VAL A 39 15.50 -4.96 4.25
CA VAL A 39 16.93 -5.26 4.11
C VAL A 39 17.72 -4.77 5.33
N LYS A 40 17.51 -3.51 5.74
CA LYS A 40 18.26 -2.91 6.87
C LYS A 40 17.90 -3.50 8.23
N SER A 41 16.65 -3.93 8.42
CA SER A 41 16.20 -4.58 9.65
C SER A 41 16.67 -6.03 9.78
N GLY A 42 17.23 -6.63 8.73
CA GLY A 42 17.51 -8.07 8.70
C GLY A 42 16.25 -8.92 8.67
N GLY A 43 15.11 -8.35 8.23
CA GLY A 43 13.82 -9.03 8.17
C GLY A 43 13.83 -10.28 7.31
N LEU A 44 14.70 -10.34 6.29
CA LEU A 44 14.87 -11.52 5.43
C LEU A 44 15.29 -12.79 6.20
N HIS A 45 15.99 -12.66 7.33
CA HIS A 45 16.34 -13.81 8.17
C HIS A 45 15.17 -14.32 9.04
N HIS A 46 14.08 -13.54 9.09
CA HIS A 46 12.94 -13.73 9.99
C HIS A 46 11.63 -13.90 9.21
N VAL A 47 11.68 -14.29 7.94
CA VAL A 47 10.49 -14.53 7.12
C VAL A 47 9.62 -15.62 7.77
N ALA A 48 10.23 -16.70 8.25
CA ALA A 48 9.51 -17.79 8.90
C ALA A 48 8.74 -17.35 10.15
N THR A 49 9.28 -16.42 10.94
CA THR A 49 8.59 -15.90 12.13
C THR A 49 7.46 -14.94 11.75
N GLY A 50 7.64 -14.13 10.70
CA GLY A 50 6.61 -13.21 10.21
C GLY A 50 5.38 -13.89 9.61
N PHE A 51 5.55 -15.06 9.01
CA PHE A 51 4.46 -15.84 8.42
C PHE A 51 3.94 -16.96 9.33
N SER A 52 4.46 -17.10 10.56
CA SER A 52 3.96 -18.10 11.50
C SER A 52 2.64 -17.65 12.16
N PRO A 53 1.56 -18.45 12.06
CA PRO A 53 0.30 -18.16 12.75
C PRO A 53 0.43 -18.04 14.28
N SER A 54 1.43 -18.70 14.87
CA SER A 54 1.71 -18.65 16.30
C SER A 54 2.30 -17.31 16.77
N SER A 55 2.78 -16.48 15.85
CA SER A 55 3.33 -15.16 16.16
C SER A 55 2.22 -14.12 16.44
N SER A 56 0.96 -14.45 16.17
CA SER A 56 -0.17 -13.58 16.49
C SER A 56 -0.53 -13.66 17.98
N PRO A 57 -0.74 -12.51 18.69
CA PRO A 57 -1.07 -12.51 20.12
C PRO A 57 -2.34 -13.32 20.44
N THR A 58 -3.27 -13.37 19.49
CA THR A 58 -4.55 -14.09 19.63
C THR A 58 -4.62 -15.30 18.68
N HIS A 59 -3.48 -15.78 18.17
CA HIS A 59 -3.37 -16.89 17.24
C HIS A 59 -4.36 -16.72 16.05
N TRP A 60 -5.20 -17.73 15.81
CA TRP A 60 -6.21 -17.72 14.75
C TRP A 60 -7.22 -16.57 14.83
N LYS A 61 -7.61 -16.11 16.03
CA LYS A 61 -8.53 -14.98 16.15
C LYS A 61 -7.92 -13.69 15.62
N GLY A 62 -6.63 -13.47 15.87
CA GLY A 62 -5.91 -12.31 15.34
C GLY A 62 -5.81 -12.31 13.82
N ILE A 63 -5.63 -13.51 13.23
CA ILE A 63 -5.65 -13.67 11.77
C ILE A 63 -7.03 -13.33 11.21
N LEU A 64 -8.12 -13.82 11.83
CA LEU A 64 -9.48 -13.50 11.38
C LEU A 64 -9.76 -12.00 11.40
N PHE A 65 -9.33 -11.29 12.45
CA PHE A 65 -9.41 -9.82 12.47
C PHE A 65 -8.60 -9.19 11.34
N GLY A 66 -7.38 -9.66 11.09
CA GLY A 66 -6.57 -9.20 9.97
C GLY A 66 -7.24 -9.41 8.61
N VAL A 67 -7.92 -10.54 8.40
CA VAL A 67 -8.69 -10.82 7.17
C VAL A 67 -9.85 -9.84 7.01
N LEU A 68 -10.59 -9.53 8.09
CA LEU A 68 -11.70 -8.57 8.03
C LEU A 68 -11.21 -7.18 7.58
N TYR A 69 -10.12 -6.69 8.16
CA TYR A 69 -9.51 -5.42 7.72
C TYR A 69 -8.94 -5.52 6.30
N GLY A 70 -8.34 -6.66 5.95
CA GLY A 70 -7.83 -6.93 4.62
C GLY A 70 -8.91 -6.79 3.55
N VAL A 71 -10.08 -7.40 3.74
CA VAL A 71 -11.21 -7.30 2.80
C VAL A 71 -11.64 -5.84 2.60
N LEU A 72 -11.67 -5.04 3.67
CA LEU A 72 -12.03 -3.63 3.58
C LEU A 72 -11.05 -2.83 2.70
N LEU A 73 -9.76 -3.16 2.72
CA LEU A 73 -8.73 -2.51 1.88
C LEU A 73 -8.92 -2.77 0.38
N PHE A 74 -9.61 -3.84 -0.01
CA PHE A 74 -9.89 -4.15 -1.41
C PHE A 74 -11.24 -3.58 -1.89
N THR A 75 -11.94 -2.80 -1.08
CA THR A 75 -13.16 -2.13 -1.52
C THR A 75 -12.85 -1.15 -2.66
N GLY A 76 -13.63 -1.19 -3.74
CA GLY A 76 -13.53 -0.23 -4.85
C GLY A 76 -13.26 -0.82 -6.23
N PHE A 77 -12.89 -2.11 -6.33
CA PHE A 77 -12.66 -2.77 -7.64
C PHE A 77 -13.92 -2.81 -8.52
N GLU A 78 -15.12 -2.75 -7.93
CA GLU A 78 -16.41 -2.78 -8.63
C GLU A 78 -16.59 -1.61 -9.60
N THR A 79 -15.94 -0.47 -9.32
CA THR A 79 -15.98 0.73 -10.17
C THR A 79 -15.30 0.54 -11.53
N SER A 80 -14.36 -0.39 -11.64
CA SER A 80 -13.67 -0.70 -12.90
C SER A 80 -14.58 -1.38 -13.93
N ALA A 81 -15.65 -2.04 -13.49
CA ALA A 81 -16.62 -2.67 -14.37
C ALA A 81 -17.41 -1.64 -15.20
N ASN A 82 -17.52 -0.40 -14.72
CA ASN A 82 -18.28 0.67 -15.40
C ASN A 82 -17.61 1.13 -16.70
N LEU A 83 -16.30 0.94 -16.87
CA LEU A 83 -15.58 1.24 -18.12
C LEU A 83 -15.61 0.09 -19.14
N GLY A 84 -16.47 -0.91 -18.92
CA GLY A 84 -16.53 -2.09 -19.79
C GLY A 84 -16.94 -1.78 -21.23
N GLU A 85 -17.79 -0.77 -21.45
CA GLU A 85 -18.18 -0.32 -22.81
C GLU A 85 -17.05 0.37 -23.58
N GLU A 86 -16.06 0.93 -22.87
CA GLU A 86 -14.89 1.60 -23.46
C GLU A 86 -13.68 0.67 -23.60
N THR A 87 -13.80 -0.58 -23.14
CA THR A 87 -12.69 -1.54 -23.12
C THR A 87 -12.69 -2.42 -24.37
N GLU A 88 -11.57 -2.48 -25.09
CA GLU A 88 -11.39 -3.47 -26.16
C GLU A 88 -11.49 -4.89 -25.59
N HIS A 89 -12.30 -5.77 -26.19
CA HIS A 89 -12.53 -7.15 -25.73
C HIS A 89 -12.89 -7.27 -24.22
N PRO A 90 -14.03 -6.71 -23.79
CA PRO A 90 -14.36 -6.55 -22.37
C PRO A 90 -14.44 -7.89 -21.61
N GLN A 91 -14.94 -8.95 -22.26
CA GLN A 91 -15.06 -10.30 -21.70
C GLN A 91 -13.71 -10.92 -21.26
N ARG A 92 -12.59 -10.45 -21.80
CA ARG A 92 -11.24 -10.97 -21.49
C ARG A 92 -10.41 -9.95 -20.72
N ASN A 93 -10.47 -8.68 -21.10
CA ASN A 93 -9.60 -7.65 -20.56
C ASN A 93 -10.04 -7.16 -19.18
N ILE A 94 -11.33 -6.99 -18.94
CA ILE A 94 -11.86 -6.59 -17.62
C ILE A 94 -11.48 -7.62 -16.53
N PRO A 95 -11.79 -8.92 -16.65
CA PRO A 95 -11.46 -9.87 -15.58
C PRO A 95 -9.95 -10.00 -15.36
N ARG A 96 -9.13 -9.91 -16.41
CA ARG A 96 -7.66 -9.92 -16.27
C ARG A 96 -7.15 -8.67 -15.58
N ALA A 97 -7.62 -7.50 -15.97
CA ALA A 97 -7.21 -6.23 -15.37
C ALA A 97 -7.56 -6.20 -13.87
N VAL A 98 -8.77 -6.64 -13.50
CA VAL A 98 -9.19 -6.76 -12.10
C VAL A 98 -8.29 -7.72 -11.34
N LEU A 99 -8.07 -8.93 -11.85
CA LEU A 99 -7.27 -9.94 -11.17
C LEU A 99 -5.81 -9.51 -10.99
N ILE A 100 -5.20 -8.94 -12.03
CA ILE A 100 -3.82 -8.40 -11.97
C ILE A 100 -3.74 -7.26 -10.94
N SER A 101 -4.72 -6.36 -10.93
CA SER A 101 -4.77 -5.23 -10.00
C SER A 101 -4.87 -5.72 -8.55
N VAL A 102 -5.76 -6.68 -8.28
CA VAL A 102 -5.92 -7.28 -6.95
C VAL A 102 -4.63 -7.96 -6.50
N LEU A 103 -4.00 -8.77 -7.36
CA LEU A 103 -2.74 -9.45 -7.01
C LEU A 103 -1.59 -8.46 -6.79
N ALA A 104 -1.49 -7.41 -7.61
CA ALA A 104 -0.47 -6.38 -7.45
C ALA A 104 -0.63 -5.63 -6.13
N ILE A 105 -1.86 -5.21 -5.79
CA ILE A 105 -2.15 -4.51 -4.53
C ILE A 105 -1.95 -5.45 -3.33
N ALA A 106 -2.35 -6.71 -3.43
CA ALA A 106 -2.10 -7.71 -2.39
C ALA A 106 -0.60 -7.89 -2.11
N GLY A 107 0.20 -8.03 -3.18
CA GLY A 107 1.66 -8.09 -3.04
C GLY A 107 2.23 -6.84 -2.38
N PHE A 108 1.78 -5.66 -2.80
CA PHE A 108 2.17 -4.38 -2.19
C PHE A 108 1.84 -4.32 -0.70
N TYR A 109 0.64 -4.71 -0.29
CA TYR A 109 0.25 -4.73 1.12
C TYR A 109 1.04 -5.75 1.93
N VAL A 110 1.29 -6.96 1.39
CA VAL A 110 2.12 -7.95 2.08
C VAL A 110 3.54 -7.43 2.31
N ILE A 111 4.16 -6.82 1.30
CA ILE A 111 5.50 -6.23 1.42
C ILE A 111 5.50 -5.10 2.44
N GLY A 112 4.54 -4.18 2.36
CA GLY A 112 4.43 -3.04 3.28
C GLY A 112 4.19 -3.45 4.73
N SER A 113 3.26 -4.38 4.96
CA SER A 113 2.97 -4.92 6.29
C SER A 113 4.17 -5.69 6.85
N PHE A 114 4.84 -6.51 6.04
CA PHE A 114 6.05 -7.21 6.47
C PHE A 114 7.18 -6.25 6.81
N ALA A 115 7.39 -5.20 6.01
CA ALA A 115 8.37 -4.16 6.29
C ALA A 115 8.11 -3.47 7.63
N GLN A 116 6.85 -3.21 7.98
CA GLN A 116 6.49 -2.62 9.26
C GLN A 116 6.81 -3.57 10.42
N VAL A 117 6.39 -4.84 10.34
CA VAL A 117 6.67 -5.82 11.40
C VAL A 117 8.19 -6.04 11.56
N ALA A 118 8.92 -6.17 10.45
CA ALA A 118 10.37 -6.34 10.44
C ALA A 118 11.11 -5.11 10.97
N GLY A 119 10.70 -3.90 10.56
CA GLY A 119 11.29 -2.64 11.02
C GLY A 119 11.12 -2.42 12.53
N TYR A 120 10.04 -2.93 13.13
CA TYR A 120 9.85 -2.94 14.58
C TYR A 120 10.36 -4.23 15.25
N HIS A 121 11.22 -4.99 14.57
CA HIS A 121 11.88 -6.19 15.10
C HIS A 121 10.89 -7.23 15.66
N PHE A 122 9.75 -7.41 14.98
CA PHE A 122 8.67 -8.32 15.38
C PHE A 122 8.08 -8.02 16.78
N ASN A 123 8.32 -6.82 17.32
CA ASN A 123 7.76 -6.37 18.59
C ASN A 123 6.41 -5.68 18.39
N LEU A 124 5.34 -6.45 18.56
CA LEU A 124 3.96 -5.97 18.36
C LEU A 124 3.55 -4.87 19.35
N HIS A 125 4.17 -4.79 20.52
CA HIS A 125 3.87 -3.72 21.49
C HIS A 125 4.40 -2.36 21.00
N VAL A 126 5.61 -2.32 20.44
CA VAL A 126 6.20 -1.11 19.87
C VAL A 126 5.49 -0.71 18.57
N LEU A 127 5.15 -1.70 17.72
CA LEU A 127 4.34 -1.47 16.53
C LEU A 127 2.97 -0.89 16.89
N GLY A 128 2.30 -1.45 17.91
CA GLY A 128 1.00 -0.98 18.40
C GLY A 128 1.02 0.46 18.91
N LYS A 129 2.11 0.90 19.54
CA LYS A 129 2.28 2.31 19.94
C LYS A 129 2.38 3.26 18.74
N ASN A 130 2.78 2.76 17.58
CA ASN A 130 2.91 3.53 16.33
C ASN A 130 1.80 3.19 15.32
N ALA A 131 0.71 2.56 15.75
CA ALA A 131 -0.31 1.98 14.86
C ALA A 131 -0.99 2.99 13.92
N GLY A 132 -0.97 4.30 14.25
CA GLY A 132 -1.56 5.33 13.39
C GLY A 132 -0.85 5.49 12.04
N ALA A 133 0.48 5.41 12.02
CA ALA A 133 1.26 5.45 10.78
C ALA A 133 2.66 4.80 10.97
N PRO A 134 2.72 3.45 11.08
CA PRO A 134 3.97 2.76 11.43
C PRO A 134 5.09 3.03 10.42
N LEU A 135 4.76 3.10 9.14
CA LEU A 135 5.74 3.36 8.09
C LEU A 135 6.36 4.77 8.21
N PHE A 136 5.62 5.78 8.67
CA PHE A 136 6.15 7.12 8.90
C PHE A 136 7.08 7.16 10.11
N GLY A 137 6.77 6.38 11.15
CA GLY A 137 7.67 6.16 12.28
C GLY A 137 9.01 5.59 11.83
N LEU A 138 8.97 4.56 10.97
CA LEU A 138 10.16 3.92 10.42
C LEU A 138 10.93 4.83 9.44
N ALA A 139 10.27 5.79 8.81
CA ALA A 139 10.93 6.77 7.93
C ALA A 139 11.75 7.82 8.69
N GLY A 140 11.62 7.89 10.02
CA GLY A 140 12.38 8.80 10.87
C GLY A 140 13.91 8.55 10.89
N PRO A 141 14.67 9.46 11.51
CA PRO A 141 16.11 9.30 11.69
C PRO A 141 16.46 8.09 12.57
N THR A 142 17.64 7.54 12.38
CA THR A 142 18.18 6.41 13.19
C THR A 142 18.24 6.73 14.69
N SER A 143 18.45 7.99 15.06
CA SER A 143 18.40 8.44 16.46
C SER A 143 17.03 8.27 17.12
N ALA A 144 15.96 8.18 16.34
CA ALA A 144 14.59 7.92 16.79
C ALA A 144 14.14 6.47 16.56
N GLY A 145 15.06 5.57 16.18
CA GLY A 145 14.76 4.17 15.86
C GLY A 145 14.22 3.94 14.44
N GLY A 146 14.33 4.93 13.54
CA GLY A 146 13.95 4.80 12.13
C GLY A 146 15.10 4.34 11.23
N TYR A 147 14.78 4.08 9.95
CA TYR A 147 15.70 3.54 8.94
C TYR A 147 16.15 4.56 7.89
N ALA A 148 15.70 5.81 8.04
CA ALA A 148 15.84 6.87 7.05
C ALA A 148 16.28 8.20 7.70
N SER A 149 15.81 9.34 7.21
CA SER A 149 16.14 10.67 7.68
C SER A 149 14.88 11.52 7.83
N VAL A 150 14.97 12.63 8.56
CA VAL A 150 13.83 13.57 8.73
C VAL A 150 13.28 14.04 7.38
N TRP A 151 14.14 14.21 6.38
CA TRP A 151 13.75 14.59 5.02
C TRP A 151 12.98 13.47 4.30
N ILE A 152 13.44 12.23 4.44
CA ILE A 152 12.75 11.08 3.84
C ILE A 152 11.38 10.88 4.48
N ARG A 153 11.27 11.05 5.81
CA ARG A 153 9.98 11.02 6.49
C ARG A 153 9.00 12.04 5.91
N ARG A 154 9.42 13.30 5.77
CA ARG A 154 8.57 14.36 5.20
C ARG A 154 8.16 14.07 3.75
N LEU A 155 9.07 13.48 2.96
CA LEU A 155 8.77 13.07 1.60
C LEU A 155 7.69 11.98 1.60
N VAL A 156 7.86 10.93 2.40
CA VAL A 156 6.89 9.83 2.50
C VAL A 156 5.54 10.33 3.02
N GLU A 157 5.53 11.22 4.01
CA GLU A 157 4.28 11.86 4.50
C GLU A 157 3.60 12.67 3.39
N LEU A 158 4.33 13.51 2.66
CA LEU A 158 3.78 14.32 1.56
C LEU A 158 3.23 13.45 0.44
N VAL A 159 3.95 12.41 0.08
CA VAL A 159 3.60 11.49 -1.01
C VAL A 159 2.37 10.63 -0.67
N VAL A 160 2.19 10.27 0.60
CA VAL A 160 1.04 9.45 1.03
C VAL A 160 -0.20 10.30 1.34
N VAL A 161 -0.03 11.59 1.68
CA VAL A 161 -1.14 12.50 2.01
C VAL A 161 -1.71 13.21 0.77
N LEU A 162 -0.92 13.39 -0.29
CA LEU A 162 -1.35 13.93 -1.58
C LEU A 162 -2.07 12.88 -2.44
#